data_AF-A0A1I0TL18-F1
#
_entry.id   AF-A0A1I0TL18-F1
#
_cell.length_a   1.000
_cell.length_b   1.000
_cell.length_c   1.000
_cell.angle_alpha   90.00
_cell.angle_beta   90.00
_cell.angle_gamma   90.00
#
_symmetry.space_group_name_H-M   'P 1'
#
loop_
_entity.id
_entity.type
_entity.pdbx_description
1 polymer ?
#
loop_
_entity_poly.entity_id
_entity_poly.type
_entity_poly.pdbx_seq_one_letter_code
_entity_poly.pdbx_strand_id
1 'polypeptide(L)'
;MPGTVVRNYIRQDNPIAAALLSKMGYTESERVELKKQFLRMLVRMELDEAKQRLLFGFFETYVKLSDEEERRLRSEVNEMETKEKEQVMELIISYEQKALEKGREEGVKQGIKQGMKRLVQTMAKKGMSVKDIANVTDLSEEEVERLLE
;
A
#
# COMPACT_ATOMS: atom_id res chain seq x y z
N MET A 1 14.33 24.48 15.45
CA MET A 1 13.61 24.98 14.26
C MET A 1 13.59 23.88 13.20
N PRO A 2 12.52 23.07 13.10
CA PRO A 2 12.44 21.92 12.20
C PRO A 2 12.21 22.28 10.71
N GLY A 3 11.65 23.46 10.43
CA GLY A 3 11.24 23.85 9.06
C GLY A 3 12.35 24.11 8.05
N THR A 4 13.61 24.28 8.48
CA THR A 4 14.74 24.61 7.58
C THR A 4 15.26 23.39 6.82
N VAL A 5 15.19 22.20 7.45
CA VAL A 5 15.72 20.96 6.87
C VAL A 5 14.81 20.51 5.72
N VAL A 6 13.51 20.36 5.97
CA VAL A 6 12.52 19.92 4.96
C VAL A 6 12.52 20.86 3.74
N ARG A 7 12.58 22.19 3.95
CA ARG A 7 12.62 23.19 2.86
C ARG A 7 13.85 23.08 1.95
N ASN A 8 15.01 22.73 2.50
CA ASN A 8 16.24 22.62 1.71
C ASN A 8 16.27 21.32 0.87
N TYR A 9 15.58 20.26 1.30
CA TYR A 9 15.56 18.96 0.60
C TYR A 9 14.52 18.86 -0.52
N ILE A 10 13.35 19.48 -0.37
CA ILE A 10 12.28 19.52 -1.41
C ILE A 10 12.79 20.10 -2.74
N ARG A 11 13.87 20.91 -2.69
CA ARG A 11 14.47 21.54 -3.87
C ARG A 11 15.37 20.62 -4.70
N GLN A 12 15.69 19.41 -4.24
CA GLN A 12 16.73 18.56 -4.88
C GLN A 12 16.22 17.40 -5.75
N ASP A 13 14.91 17.26 -6.01
CA ASP A 13 14.36 16.14 -6.83
C ASP A 13 14.89 14.76 -6.40
N ASN A 14 15.13 14.57 -5.08
CA ASN A 14 15.69 13.35 -4.53
C ASN A 14 14.64 12.59 -3.70
N PRO A 15 13.93 11.61 -4.29
CA PRO A 15 12.89 10.83 -3.61
C PRO A 15 13.42 10.01 -2.43
N ILE A 16 14.69 9.61 -2.48
CA ILE A 16 15.33 8.82 -1.42
C ILE A 16 15.60 9.70 -0.20
N ALA A 17 16.01 10.96 -0.42
CA ALA A 17 16.16 11.93 0.66
C ALA A 17 14.81 12.23 1.34
N ALA A 18 13.73 12.37 0.57
CA ALA A 18 12.38 12.56 1.11
C ALA A 18 11.94 11.40 2.02
N ALA A 19 12.23 10.16 1.62
CA ALA A 19 11.94 8.96 2.40
C ALA A 19 12.84 8.82 3.64
N LEU A 20 14.13 9.16 3.57
CA LEU A 20 15.05 9.10 4.72
C LEU A 20 14.71 10.11 5.82
N LEU A 21 14.15 11.27 5.47
CA LEU A 21 13.75 12.27 6.45
C LEU A 21 12.58 11.77 7.35
N SER A 22 11.77 10.79 6.92
CA SER A 22 10.75 10.08 7.73
C SER A 22 11.25 9.49 9.06
N LYS A 23 12.55 9.21 9.14
CA LYS A 23 13.19 8.63 10.33
C LYS A 23 13.58 9.68 11.37
N MET A 24 13.41 10.99 11.11
CA MET A 24 13.90 12.07 11.98
C MET A 24 12.88 12.55 13.04
N GLY A 25 11.71 11.92 13.14
CA GLY A 25 10.68 12.26 14.14
C GLY A 25 9.81 13.43 13.69
N TYR A 26 8.62 13.13 13.17
CA TYR A 26 7.69 14.12 12.63
C TYR A 26 6.42 14.26 13.46
N THR A 27 5.93 15.50 13.53
CA THR A 27 4.56 15.84 13.90
C THR A 27 3.59 15.49 12.77
N GLU A 28 2.28 15.36 13.07
CA GLU A 28 1.24 15.09 12.08
C GLU A 28 1.26 16.07 10.89
N SER A 29 1.37 17.37 11.19
CA SER A 29 1.40 18.41 10.16
C SER A 29 2.63 18.29 9.24
N GLU A 30 3.76 17.78 9.74
CA GLU A 30 4.97 17.61 8.94
C GLU A 30 4.85 16.39 8.01
N ARG A 31 4.13 15.34 8.41
CA ARG A 31 3.89 14.16 7.55
C ARG A 31 3.00 14.48 6.35
N VAL A 32 1.91 15.23 6.58
CA VAL A 32 1.00 15.68 5.51
C VAL A 32 1.75 16.53 4.49
N GLU A 33 2.51 17.52 4.96
CA GLU A 33 3.32 18.38 4.09
C GLU A 33 4.37 17.57 3.31
N LEU A 34 5.04 16.63 3.96
CA LEU A 34 6.04 15.78 3.31
C LEU A 34 5.41 14.94 2.18
N LYS A 35 4.27 14.30 2.43
CA LYS A 35 3.58 13.50 1.40
C LYS A 35 3.08 14.37 0.25
N LYS A 36 2.56 15.56 0.53
CA LYS A 36 2.18 16.55 -0.51
C LYS A 36 3.36 16.91 -1.41
N GLN A 37 4.51 17.23 -0.81
CA GLN A 37 5.71 17.64 -1.57
C GLN A 37 6.30 16.46 -2.37
N PHE A 38 6.23 15.25 -1.83
CA PHE A 38 6.60 14.03 -2.55
C PHE A 38 5.72 13.81 -3.79
N LEU A 39 4.40 13.96 -3.67
CA LEU A 39 3.48 13.82 -4.81
C LEU A 39 3.75 14.87 -5.90
N ARG A 40 3.97 16.13 -5.50
CA ARG A 40 4.35 17.21 -6.42
C ARG A 40 5.64 16.89 -7.19
N MET A 41 6.64 16.35 -6.48
CA MET A 41 7.89 15.93 -7.09
C MET A 41 7.67 14.78 -8.08
N LEU A 42 6.83 13.77 -7.77
CA LEU A 42 6.51 12.68 -8.71
C LEU A 42 5.85 13.18 -10.00
N VAL A 43 4.97 14.18 -9.91
CA VAL A 43 4.36 14.84 -11.06
C VAL A 43 5.43 15.59 -11.89
N ARG A 44 6.32 16.34 -11.23
CA ARG A 44 7.37 17.13 -11.90
C ARG A 44 8.40 16.27 -12.61
N MET A 45 8.78 15.12 -12.04
CA MET A 45 9.86 14.28 -12.57
C MET A 45 9.46 13.48 -13.83
N GLU A 46 8.18 13.49 -14.23
CA GLU A 46 7.66 12.82 -15.45
C GLU A 46 8.20 11.39 -15.63
N LEU A 47 8.29 10.64 -14.52
CA LEU A 47 8.84 9.30 -14.49
C LEU A 47 7.90 8.29 -15.17
N ASP A 48 8.48 7.21 -15.69
CA ASP A 48 7.69 6.06 -16.15
C ASP A 48 6.90 5.41 -14.99
N GLU A 49 5.81 4.73 -15.33
CA GLU A 49 4.88 4.16 -14.35
C GLU A 49 5.57 3.20 -13.38
N ALA A 50 6.56 2.43 -13.84
CA ALA A 50 7.26 1.46 -13.01
C ALA A 50 8.13 2.16 -11.95
N LYS A 51 8.87 3.19 -12.34
CA LYS A 51 9.67 4.02 -11.42
C LYS A 51 8.78 4.79 -10.46
N GLN A 52 7.69 5.41 -10.94
CA GLN A 52 6.74 6.08 -10.06
C GLN A 52 6.18 5.11 -9.02
N ARG A 53 5.76 3.92 -9.43
CA ARG A 53 5.20 2.90 -8.55
C ARG A 53 6.21 2.43 -7.51
N LEU A 54 7.47 2.23 -7.92
CA LEU A 54 8.56 1.86 -7.01
C LEU A 54 8.78 2.93 -5.95
N LEU A 55 8.88 4.20 -6.35
CA LEU A 55 9.10 5.31 -5.43
C LEU A 55 7.91 5.53 -4.50
N PHE A 56 6.69 5.48 -5.04
CA PHE A 56 5.46 5.62 -4.25
C PHE A 56 5.35 4.50 -3.21
N GLY A 57 5.52 3.24 -3.62
CA GLY A 57 5.47 2.09 -2.70
C GLY A 57 6.57 2.13 -1.63
N PHE A 58 7.78 2.57 -2.01
CA PHE A 58 8.86 2.79 -1.06
C PHE A 58 8.50 3.89 -0.05
N PHE A 59 8.00 5.04 -0.51
CA PHE A 59 7.62 6.16 0.35
C PHE A 59 6.51 5.79 1.33
N GLU A 60 5.45 5.11 0.87
CA GLU A 60 4.34 4.61 1.71
C GLU A 60 4.79 3.64 2.82
N THR A 61 5.93 2.97 2.64
CA THR A 61 6.47 2.08 3.67
C THR A 61 6.93 2.88 4.91
N TYR A 62 7.34 4.13 4.71
CA TYR A 62 7.90 4.98 5.76
C TYR A 62 6.96 6.09 6.22
N VAL A 63 6.13 6.63 5.32
CA VAL A 63 5.20 7.71 5.62
C VAL A 63 3.78 7.20 5.44
N LYS A 64 3.23 6.65 6.52
CA LYS A 64 1.82 6.26 6.60
C LYS A 64 1.03 7.39 7.24
N LEU A 65 0.05 7.90 6.51
CA LEU A 65 -0.91 8.85 7.05
C LEU A 65 -2.11 8.10 7.65
N SER A 66 -2.71 8.68 8.68
CA SER A 66 -4.02 8.29 9.18
C SER A 66 -5.14 8.76 8.24
N ASP A 67 -6.36 8.25 8.41
CA ASP A 67 -7.52 8.70 7.64
C ASP A 67 -7.82 10.20 7.79
N GLU A 68 -7.44 10.80 8.93
CA GLU A 68 -7.56 12.24 9.15
C GLU A 68 -6.47 13.02 8.40
N GLU A 69 -5.23 12.53 8.44
CA GLU A 69 -4.11 13.11 7.70
C GLU A 69 -4.31 13.00 6.17
N GLU A 70 -4.85 11.88 5.66
CA GLU A 70 -5.20 11.72 4.24
C GLU A 70 -6.32 12.68 3.80
N ARG A 71 -7.35 12.86 4.64
CA ARG A 71 -8.41 13.86 4.37
C ARG A 71 -7.83 15.27 4.33
N ARG A 72 -6.93 15.60 5.26
CA ARG A 72 -6.24 16.89 5.28
C ARG A 72 -5.36 17.07 4.05
N LEU A 73 -4.58 16.07 3.65
CA LEU A 73 -3.77 16.09 2.43
C LEU A 73 -4.63 16.42 1.21
N ARG A 74 -5.78 15.77 1.05
CA ARG A 74 -6.72 16.04 -0.04
C ARG A 74 -7.26 17.47 -0.01
N SER A 75 -7.60 17.99 1.16
CA SER A 75 -8.02 19.38 1.30
C SER A 75 -6.90 20.35 0.89
N GLU A 76 -5.67 20.13 1.36
CA GLU A 76 -4.52 20.98 0.98
C GLU A 76 -4.19 20.90 -0.51
N VAL A 77 -4.34 19.72 -1.14
CA VAL A 77 -4.18 19.57 -2.60
C VAL A 77 -5.30 20.30 -3.35
N ASN A 78 -6.53 20.32 -2.81
CA ASN A 78 -7.65 21.02 -3.43
C ASN A 78 -7.49 22.54 -3.50
N GLU A 79 -6.63 23.11 -2.64
CA GLU A 79 -6.28 24.53 -2.59
C GLU A 79 -5.11 24.91 -3.50
N MET A 80 -4.49 23.94 -4.18
CA MET A 80 -3.39 24.19 -5.12
C MET A 80 -3.88 24.79 -6.44
N GLU A 81 -2.95 25.39 -7.21
CA GLU A 81 -3.20 25.88 -8.58
C GLU A 81 -3.82 24.80 -9.46
N THR A 82 -4.82 25.15 -10.27
CA THR A 82 -5.71 24.20 -10.98
C THR A 82 -4.95 23.10 -11.72
N LYS A 83 -3.92 23.46 -12.49
CA LYS A 83 -3.14 22.48 -13.28
C LYS A 83 -2.36 21.51 -12.39
N GLU A 84 -1.70 22.03 -11.35
CA GLU A 84 -0.90 21.21 -10.44
C GLU A 84 -1.81 20.32 -9.57
N LYS A 85 -2.94 20.87 -9.11
CA LYS A 85 -3.99 20.14 -8.39
C LYS A 85 -4.48 18.94 -9.17
N GLU A 86 -4.85 19.11 -10.45
CA GLU A 86 -5.37 18.03 -11.29
C GLU A 86 -4.39 16.87 -11.39
N GLN A 87 -3.12 17.16 -11.67
CA GLN A 87 -2.08 16.13 -11.82
C GLN A 87 -1.80 15.39 -10.50
N VAL A 88 -1.72 16.12 -9.39
CA VAL A 88 -1.48 15.52 -8.07
C VAL A 88 -2.70 14.70 -7.61
N MET A 89 -3.91 15.19 -7.83
CA MET A 89 -5.14 14.49 -7.48
C MET A 89 -5.33 13.22 -8.32
N GLU A 90 -5.04 13.26 -9.62
CA GLU A 90 -5.04 12.08 -10.48
C GLU A 90 -4.08 11.00 -9.97
N LEU A 91 -2.88 11.41 -9.55
CA LEU A 91 -1.88 10.50 -8.97
C LEU A 91 -2.41 9.82 -7.71
N ILE A 92 -3.03 10.58 -6.78
CA ILE A 92 -3.65 10.05 -5.56
C ILE A 92 -4.72 9.01 -5.92
N ILE A 93 -5.66 9.36 -6.80
CA ILE A 93 -6.77 8.48 -7.20
C ILE A 93 -6.23 7.19 -7.84
N SER A 94 -5.24 7.30 -8.74
CA SER A 94 -4.64 6.15 -9.42
C SER A 94 -4.05 5.14 -8.44
N TYR A 95 -3.29 5.60 -7.45
CA TYR A 95 -2.70 4.70 -6.45
C TYR A 95 -3.72 4.12 -5.47
N GLU A 96 -4.75 4.87 -5.09
CA GLU A 96 -5.83 4.36 -4.24
C GLU A 96 -6.62 3.25 -4.94
N GLN A 97 -6.93 3.41 -6.23
CA GLN A 97 -7.59 2.37 -7.01
C GLN A 97 -6.73 1.11 -7.07
N LYS A 98 -5.42 1.25 -7.35
CA LYS A 98 -4.47 0.12 -7.34
C LYS A 98 -4.37 -0.55 -5.97
N ALA A 99 -4.39 0.23 -4.89
CA ALA A 99 -4.35 -0.30 -3.53
C ALA A 99 -5.64 -1.07 -3.18
N LEU A 100 -6.80 -0.54 -3.58
CA LEU A 100 -8.09 -1.20 -3.41
C LEU A 100 -8.18 -2.50 -4.19
N GLU A 101 -7.75 -2.50 -5.44
CA GLU A 101 -7.71 -3.69 -6.29
C GLU A 101 -6.82 -4.78 -5.68
N LYS A 102 -5.60 -4.42 -5.29
CA LYS A 102 -4.67 -5.35 -4.62
C LYS A 102 -5.25 -5.90 -3.31
N GLY A 103 -5.86 -5.04 -2.49
CA GLY A 103 -6.52 -5.46 -1.25
C GLY A 103 -7.68 -6.43 -1.49
N ARG A 104 -8.47 -6.20 -2.54
CA ARG A 104 -9.55 -7.11 -2.95
C ARG A 104 -9.00 -8.46 -3.40
N GLU A 105 -7.97 -8.48 -4.24
CA GLU A 105 -7.33 -9.73 -4.69
C GLU A 105 -6.74 -10.54 -3.55
N GLU A 106 -6.01 -9.88 -2.64
CA GLU A 106 -5.45 -10.51 -1.44
C GLU A 106 -6.56 -11.04 -0.54
N GLY A 107 -7.64 -10.29 -0.35
CA GLY A 107 -8.82 -10.72 0.41
C GLY A 107 -9.49 -11.95 -0.18
N VAL A 108 -9.66 -12.00 -1.51
CA VAL A 108 -10.22 -13.18 -2.21
C VAL A 108 -9.31 -14.40 -2.02
N LYS A 109 -8.00 -14.26 -2.24
CA LYS A 109 -7.04 -15.35 -2.06
C LYS A 109 -7.03 -15.88 -0.63
N GLN A 110 -7.04 -14.98 0.36
CA GLN A 110 -7.12 -15.35 1.77
C GLN A 110 -8.45 -16.03 2.10
N GLY A 111 -9.57 -15.54 1.58
CA GLY A 111 -10.89 -16.13 1.76
C GLY A 111 -10.98 -17.55 1.21
N ILE A 112 -10.46 -17.79 0.00
CA ILE A 112 -10.37 -19.12 -0.61
C ILE A 112 -9.52 -20.05 0.26
N LYS A 113 -8.33 -19.60 0.68
CA LYS A 113 -7.42 -20.40 1.53
C LYS A 113 -8.08 -20.77 2.87
N GLN A 114 -8.74 -19.82 3.53
CA GLN A 114 -9.44 -20.07 4.79
C GLN A 114 -10.64 -21.00 4.60
N GLY A 115 -11.40 -20.84 3.51
CA GLY A 115 -12.49 -21.72 3.15
C GLY A 115 -12.02 -23.16 2.93
N MET A 116 -10.92 -23.34 2.17
CA MET A 116 -10.31 -24.64 1.93
C MET A 116 -9.80 -25.29 3.23
N LYS A 117 -9.12 -24.53 4.09
CA LYS A 117 -8.68 -25.02 5.41
C LYS A 117 -9.87 -25.54 6.24
N ARG A 118 -10.97 -24.77 6.31
CA ARG A 118 -12.17 -25.18 7.05
C ARG A 118 -12.83 -26.43 6.44
N LEU A 119 -12.82 -26.57 5.11
CA LEU A 119 -13.35 -27.74 4.41
C LEU A 119 -12.53 -29.00 4.69
N VAL A 120 -11.20 -28.89 4.64
CA VAL A 120 -10.29 -30.00 4.96
C VAL A 120 -10.43 -30.45 6.42
N GLN A 121 -10.42 -29.51 7.37
CA GLN A 121 -10.67 -29.80 8.80
C GLN A 121 -12.08 -30.38 9.03
N THR A 122 -13.05 -29.85 8.29
CA THR A 122 -14.35 -30.44 7.91
C THR A 122 -14.40 -31.96 7.83
N MET A 123 -13.78 -32.41 6.73
CA MET A 123 -13.73 -33.79 6.28
C MET A 123 -12.92 -34.67 7.22
N ALA A 124 -11.80 -34.19 7.73
CA ALA A 124 -10.97 -34.92 8.68
C ALA A 124 -11.73 -35.20 9.99
N LYS A 125 -12.47 -34.21 10.53
CA LYS A 125 -13.33 -34.40 11.71
C LYS A 125 -14.45 -35.43 11.49
N LYS A 126 -14.88 -35.60 10.24
CA LYS A 126 -15.87 -36.63 9.85
C LYS A 126 -15.23 -38.01 9.60
N GLY A 127 -13.93 -38.16 9.83
CA GLY A 127 -13.22 -39.43 9.73
C GLY A 127 -12.69 -39.77 8.34
N MET A 128 -12.69 -38.83 7.39
CA MET A 128 -12.06 -39.05 6.08
C MET A 128 -10.54 -39.11 6.23
N SER A 129 -9.89 -40.03 5.51
CA SER A 129 -8.43 -40.10 5.48
C SER A 129 -7.82 -38.95 4.68
N VAL A 130 -6.55 -38.62 4.94
CA VAL A 130 -5.80 -37.59 4.19
C VAL A 130 -5.87 -37.85 2.68
N LYS A 131 -5.73 -39.12 2.28
CA LYS A 131 -5.84 -39.57 0.89
C LYS A 131 -7.23 -39.34 0.29
N ASP A 132 -8.30 -39.62 1.03
CA ASP A 132 -9.66 -39.37 0.55
C ASP A 132 -9.94 -37.88 0.40
N ILE A 133 -9.44 -37.06 1.33
CA ILE A 133 -9.58 -35.60 1.26
C ILE A 133 -8.81 -35.04 0.06
N ALA A 134 -7.58 -35.48 -0.14
CA ALA A 134 -6.74 -35.11 -1.29
C ALA A 134 -7.48 -35.37 -2.62
N ASN A 135 -8.07 -36.57 -2.77
CA ASN A 135 -8.86 -36.94 -3.95
C ASN A 135 -10.12 -36.09 -4.15
N VAL A 136 -10.84 -35.72 -3.08
CA VAL A 136 -12.10 -34.94 -3.18
C VAL A 136 -11.84 -33.45 -3.41
N THR A 137 -10.71 -32.95 -2.93
CA THR A 137 -10.37 -31.51 -2.97
C THR A 137 -9.40 -31.15 -4.09
N ASP A 138 -8.97 -32.11 -4.91
CA ASP A 138 -7.89 -31.98 -5.90
C ASP A 138 -6.62 -31.35 -5.30
N LEU A 139 -6.33 -31.72 -4.04
CA LEU A 139 -5.11 -31.32 -3.32
C LEU A 139 -4.15 -32.50 -3.27
N SER A 140 -2.85 -32.22 -3.16
CA SER A 140 -1.88 -33.24 -2.75
C SER A 140 -2.07 -33.62 -1.28
N GLU A 141 -1.68 -34.83 -0.89
CA GLU A 141 -1.70 -35.25 0.52
C GLU A 141 -0.88 -34.30 1.41
N GLU A 142 0.25 -33.79 0.91
CA GLU A 142 1.04 -32.77 1.61
C GLU A 142 0.30 -31.44 1.82
N GLU A 143 -0.50 -30.98 0.85
CA GLU A 143 -1.32 -29.78 1.00
C GLU A 143 -2.43 -29.98 2.03
N VAL A 144 -3.04 -31.16 2.05
CA VAL A 144 -4.04 -31.53 3.06
C VAL A 144 -3.41 -31.54 4.45
N GLU A 145 -2.23 -32.14 4.62
CA GLU A 145 -1.49 -32.14 5.89
C GLU A 145 -1.17 -30.72 6.37
N ARG A 146 -0.62 -29.86 5.49
CA ARG A 146 -0.35 -28.44 5.80
C ARG A 146 -1.59 -27.64 6.20
N LEU A 147 -2.77 -28.03 5.71
CA LEU A 147 -4.04 -27.38 6.07
C LEU A 147 -4.62 -27.93 7.38
N LEU A 148 -4.19 -29.11 7.82
CA LEU A 148 -4.60 -29.73 9.08
C LEU A 148 -3.73 -29.29 10.27
N GLU A 149 -2.48 -28.90 10.05
CA GLU A 149 -1.64 -28.16 11.02
C GLU A 149 -2.29 -26.86 11.50
#